data_AF-A0A182SBH3-F1
#
_entry.id   AF-A0A182SBH3-F1
#
_cell.length_a   1.000
_cell.length_b   1.000
_cell.length_c   1.000
_cell.angle_alpha   90.00
_cell.angle_beta   90.00
_cell.angle_gamma   90.00
#
_symmetry.space_group_name_H-M   'P 1'
#
loop_
_entity.id
_entity.type
_entity.pdbx_description
1 polymer ?
#
loop_
_entity_poly.entity_id
_entity_poly.type
_entity_poly.pdbx_seq_one_letter_code
_entity_poly.pdbx_strand_id
1 'polypeptide(L)'
;MSRSLNLSNFPPSAETIGFSARDHYPDIVFMREMLHPPGHNRRTDSTRDVMVPVTESLPKRILSIFMEIGLLEALGEAAQSESRFISRTATYLQLVGRRFKQYWQSYPCEQSMDLVAKHSQTRNWHKSTIRCMCWHPLCFKLAVATIDDTVRIYTRKPGVTPILRTSLQKAITCLAWRPYTGGELAVGCQTGVLIWSVDPTSQITRPLSQAVHLQHGRHQPVTAVSWSSNGELLVTASINDTHLLVWNVDQQ
;
A
#
# COMPACT_ATOMS: atom_id res chain seq x y z
N MET A 1 -26.25 55.11 58.29
CA MET A 1 -26.84 54.22 59.32
C MET A 1 -27.58 53.10 58.61
N SER A 2 -27.29 51.87 59.04
CA SER A 2 -27.69 50.58 58.50
C SER A 2 -29.21 50.34 58.35
N ARG A 3 -29.59 49.56 57.34
CA ARG A 3 -30.20 48.23 57.57
C ARG A 3 -30.25 47.39 56.29
N SER A 4 -29.58 46.24 56.38
CA SER A 4 -29.71 45.07 55.54
C SER A 4 -31.08 44.42 55.70
N LEU A 5 -31.62 43.84 54.63
CA LEU A 5 -32.25 42.52 54.68
C LEU A 5 -31.89 41.74 53.42
N ASN A 6 -31.10 40.68 53.63
CA ASN A 6 -31.08 39.50 52.77
C ASN A 6 -32.49 38.89 52.77
N LEU A 7 -32.92 38.39 51.62
CA LEU A 7 -33.31 36.99 51.44
C LEU A 7 -33.51 36.73 49.95
N SER A 8 -32.54 36.01 49.41
CA SER A 8 -32.69 34.94 48.42
C SER A 8 -34.14 34.62 48.05
N ASN A 9 -34.46 34.77 46.77
CA ASN A 9 -35.10 33.73 45.96
C ASN A 9 -35.19 34.24 44.51
N PHE A 10 -34.14 33.98 43.73
CA PHE A 10 -34.18 33.99 42.27
C PHE A 10 -35.14 32.88 41.77
N PRO A 11 -35.64 32.98 40.52
CA PRO A 11 -34.87 32.38 39.42
C PRO A 11 -34.50 33.44 38.37
N PRO A 12 -33.36 33.27 37.66
CA PRO A 12 -32.87 34.28 36.74
C PRO A 12 -33.56 34.22 35.38
N SER A 13 -33.66 35.42 34.82
CA SER A 13 -33.88 35.81 33.43
C SER A 13 -33.50 34.79 32.34
N ALA A 14 -34.34 34.70 31.31
CA ALA A 14 -33.91 34.24 29.98
C ALA A 14 -34.23 35.32 28.93
N GLU A 15 -33.16 35.72 28.25
CA GLU A 15 -33.01 36.81 27.30
C GLU A 15 -33.70 36.54 25.96
N THR A 16 -34.01 37.62 25.26
CA THR A 16 -34.44 37.65 23.85
C THR A 16 -33.24 37.40 22.95
N ILE A 17 -33.27 36.34 22.13
CA ILE A 17 -32.25 36.09 21.10
C ILE A 17 -32.94 35.94 19.74
N GLY A 18 -32.50 36.76 18.77
CA GLY A 18 -33.02 36.82 17.42
C GLY A 18 -32.69 35.57 16.61
N PHE A 19 -33.69 35.06 15.88
CA PHE A 19 -33.55 33.87 15.05
C PHE A 19 -33.09 34.25 13.64
N SER A 20 -31.88 33.83 13.29
CA SER A 20 -31.37 33.81 11.91
C SER A 20 -31.81 32.50 11.25
N ALA A 21 -32.31 32.56 10.01
CA ALA A 21 -32.86 31.42 9.27
C ALA A 21 -31.85 30.31 8.91
N ARG A 22 -30.64 30.31 9.49
CA ARG A 22 -29.60 29.29 9.30
C ARG A 22 -29.62 28.17 10.34
N ASP A 23 -30.32 28.33 11.47
CA ASP A 23 -30.24 27.35 12.57
C ASP A 23 -31.07 26.08 12.38
N HIS A 24 -31.78 25.93 11.26
CA HIS A 24 -32.69 24.80 11.01
C HIS A 24 -32.18 23.75 10.02
N TYR A 25 -30.98 23.91 9.46
CA TYR A 25 -30.39 22.89 8.60
C TYR A 25 -29.01 22.48 9.11
N PRO A 26 -28.71 21.17 9.22
CA PRO A 26 -27.39 20.73 9.62
C PRO A 26 -26.39 21.03 8.50
N ASP A 27 -25.25 21.61 8.87
CA ASP A 27 -24.11 21.77 7.98
C ASP A 27 -23.50 20.40 7.68
N ILE A 28 -23.57 19.97 6.42
CA ILE A 28 -23.02 18.68 5.97
C ILE A 28 -21.66 18.94 5.32
N VAL A 29 -20.59 18.76 6.11
CA VAL A 29 -19.21 18.89 5.65
C VAL A 29 -18.67 17.50 5.31
N PHE A 30 -18.54 17.20 4.02
CA PHE A 30 -17.92 15.96 3.56
C PHE A 30 -16.40 16.06 3.65
N MET A 31 -15.79 15.40 4.63
CA MET A 31 -14.33 15.25 4.69
C MET A 31 -13.88 14.03 3.89
N ARG A 32 -12.65 14.07 3.34
CA ARG A 32 -12.05 13.01 2.52
C ARG A 32 -11.95 11.66 3.27
N GLU A 33 -12.00 11.68 4.60
CA GLU A 33 -12.06 10.49 5.47
C GLU A 33 -13.44 9.81 5.51
N MET A 34 -14.52 10.54 5.17
CA MET A 34 -15.88 9.98 5.10
C MET A 34 -16.14 9.24 3.77
N LEU A 35 -15.27 9.43 2.78
CA LEU A 35 -15.30 8.72 1.51
C LEU A 35 -14.40 7.49 1.63
N HIS A 36 -15.01 6.34 1.92
CA HIS A 36 -14.30 5.08 1.89
C HIS A 36 -13.84 4.80 0.44
N PRO A 37 -12.57 4.45 0.20
CA PRO A 37 -12.15 4.01 -1.13
C PRO A 37 -12.95 2.75 -1.51
N PRO A 38 -13.23 2.52 -2.81
CA PRO A 38 -13.88 1.29 -3.26
C PRO A 38 -12.88 0.14 -3.14
N GLY A 39 -12.70 -0.34 -1.91
CA GLY A 39 -11.74 -1.35 -1.51
C GLY A 39 -12.47 -2.65 -1.20
N HIS A 40 -12.42 -3.54 -2.18
CA HIS A 40 -12.65 -4.99 -2.12
C HIS A 40 -12.69 -5.56 -0.69
N ASN A 41 -13.89 -5.73 -0.14
CA ASN A 41 -14.12 -6.70 0.92
C ASN A 41 -15.54 -7.22 0.78
N ARG A 42 -15.62 -8.50 0.42
CA ARG A 42 -16.81 -9.34 0.44
C ARG A 42 -17.29 -9.46 1.89
N ARG A 43 -17.92 -8.40 2.40
CA ARG A 43 -18.67 -8.39 3.65
C ARG A 43 -20.13 -8.47 3.28
N THR A 44 -20.76 -9.53 3.74
CA THR A 44 -22.21 -9.71 3.78
C THR A 44 -22.86 -8.45 4.32
N ASP A 45 -23.57 -7.72 3.45
CA ASP A 45 -24.32 -6.51 3.75
C ASP A 45 -25.41 -6.78 4.80
N SER A 46 -25.08 -6.66 6.08
CA SER A 46 -26.08 -6.59 7.16
C SER A 46 -26.72 -5.20 7.30
N THR A 47 -26.23 -4.21 6.55
CA THR A 47 -26.77 -2.84 6.53
C THR A 47 -27.75 -2.59 5.39
N ARG A 48 -27.84 -3.49 4.39
CA ARG A 48 -28.88 -3.43 3.34
C ARG A 48 -30.27 -3.82 3.85
N ASP A 49 -30.35 -4.53 4.97
CA ASP A 49 -31.63 -5.02 5.51
C ASP A 49 -32.41 -3.98 6.33
N VAL A 50 -31.80 -2.81 6.63
CA VAL A 50 -32.46 -1.71 7.39
C VAL A 50 -33.13 -0.68 6.47
N MET A 51 -32.76 -0.63 5.19
CA MET A 51 -33.40 0.26 4.23
C MET A 51 -34.67 -0.39 3.70
N VAL A 52 -35.78 0.36 3.74
CA VAL A 52 -37.02 -0.04 3.05
C VAL A 52 -36.63 -0.41 1.62
N PRO A 53 -36.93 -1.64 1.15
CA PRO A 53 -36.54 -2.06 -0.18
C PRO A 53 -37.27 -1.17 -1.17
N VAL A 54 -36.56 -0.16 -1.69
CA VAL A 54 -37.02 0.58 -2.84
C VAL A 54 -36.97 -0.42 -3.98
N THR A 55 -38.15 -0.83 -4.46
CA THR A 55 -38.29 -1.74 -5.59
C THR A 55 -37.85 -1.03 -6.87
N GLU A 56 -36.54 -0.87 -7.02
CA GLU A 56 -35.97 -0.33 -8.23
C GLU A 56 -36.18 -1.34 -9.36
N SER A 57 -36.58 -0.84 -10.52
CA SER A 57 -36.63 -1.66 -11.74
C SER A 57 -35.25 -2.27 -11.99
N LEU A 58 -35.19 -3.57 -12.31
CA LEU A 58 -33.96 -4.31 -12.64
C LEU A 58 -32.96 -3.55 -13.53
N PRO A 59 -33.34 -2.84 -14.62
CA PRO A 59 -32.38 -2.09 -15.43
C PRO A 59 -31.70 -0.94 -14.67
N LYS A 60 -32.42 -0.26 -13.77
CA LYS A 60 -31.86 0.82 -12.94
C LYS A 60 -30.79 0.27 -11.99
N ARG A 61 -31.07 -0.88 -11.38
CA ARG A 61 -30.12 -1.57 -10.49
C ARG A 61 -28.86 -2.03 -11.22
N ILE A 62 -29.02 -2.65 -12.40
CA ILE A 62 -27.87 -3.08 -13.23
C ILE A 62 -27.02 -1.88 -13.64
N LEU A 63 -27.64 -0.78 -14.06
CA LEU A 63 -26.91 0.42 -14.47
C LEU A 63 -26.17 1.07 -13.29
N SER A 64 -26.79 1.14 -12.11
CA SER A 64 -26.13 1.65 -10.91
C SER A 64 -24.89 0.83 -10.56
N ILE A 65 -25.03 -0.50 -10.53
CA ILE A 65 -23.90 -1.41 -10.24
C ILE A 65 -22.82 -1.31 -11.32
N PHE A 66 -23.20 -1.13 -12.58
CA PHE A 66 -22.25 -0.92 -13.68
C PHE A 66 -21.41 0.34 -13.47
N MET A 67 -22.04 1.44 -13.04
CA MET A 67 -21.35 2.70 -12.81
C MET A 67 -20.48 2.68 -11.54
N GLU A 68 -20.89 1.95 -10.50
CA GLU A 68 -20.18 1.91 -9.21
C GLU A 68 -19.04 0.91 -9.17
N ILE A 69 -19.24 -0.31 -9.69
CA ILE A 69 -18.31 -1.45 -9.48
C ILE A 69 -17.85 -2.08 -10.81
N GLY A 70 -18.62 -1.88 -11.88
CA GLY A 70 -18.26 -2.25 -13.23
C GLY A 70 -19.10 -3.39 -13.83
N LEU A 71 -18.83 -3.67 -15.11
CA LEU A 71 -19.62 -4.60 -15.95
C LEU A 71 -19.76 -6.01 -15.37
N LEU A 72 -18.69 -6.55 -14.78
CA LEU A 72 -18.65 -7.96 -14.41
C LEU A 72 -19.58 -8.26 -13.23
N GLU A 73 -19.74 -7.31 -12.31
CA GLU A 73 -20.66 -7.43 -11.18
C GLU A 73 -22.09 -7.08 -11.56
N ALA A 74 -22.28 -6.07 -12.41
CA ALA A 74 -23.59 -5.74 -12.97
C ALA A 74 -24.22 -6.91 -13.74
N LEU A 75 -23.41 -7.66 -14.50
CA LEU A 75 -23.84 -8.90 -15.14
C LEU A 75 -24.14 -10.03 -14.14
N GLY A 76 -23.57 -9.99 -12.93
CA GLY A 76 -23.82 -10.96 -11.87
C GLY A 76 -25.18 -10.77 -11.22
N GLU A 77 -25.60 -9.52 -11.07
CA GLU A 77 -26.97 -9.18 -10.66
C GLU A 77 -27.98 -9.54 -11.76
N ALA A 78 -27.65 -9.26 -13.03
CA ALA A 78 -28.50 -9.65 -14.16
C ALA A 78 -28.67 -11.18 -14.30
N ALA A 79 -27.66 -11.96 -13.88
CA ALA A 79 -27.72 -13.42 -13.87
C ALA A 79 -28.76 -13.98 -12.87
N GLN A 80 -29.08 -13.24 -11.81
CA GLN A 80 -30.05 -13.63 -10.77
C GLN A 80 -31.49 -13.22 -11.10
N SER A 81 -31.72 -12.56 -12.25
CA SER A 81 -33.05 -12.11 -12.65
C SER A 81 -34.03 -13.26 -12.97
N GLU A 82 -35.32 -13.02 -12.75
CA GLU A 82 -36.41 -13.98 -12.97
C GLU A 82 -36.57 -14.40 -14.45
N SER A 83 -36.07 -13.59 -15.38
CA SER A 83 -36.16 -13.87 -16.82
C SER A 83 -35.05 -14.83 -17.27
N ARG A 84 -35.46 -16.01 -17.75
CA ARG A 84 -34.55 -17.06 -18.23
C ARG A 84 -33.64 -16.62 -19.37
N PHE A 85 -34.09 -15.68 -20.21
CA PHE A 85 -33.28 -15.16 -21.32
C PHE A 85 -32.19 -14.18 -20.85
N ILE A 86 -32.53 -13.28 -19.92
CA ILE A 86 -31.59 -12.31 -19.36
C ILE A 86 -30.53 -13.05 -18.53
N SER A 87 -30.94 -14.02 -17.71
CA SER A 87 -30.00 -14.82 -16.92
C SER A 87 -29.00 -15.60 -17.78
N ARG A 88 -29.46 -16.26 -18.87
CA ARG A 88 -28.58 -17.03 -19.78
C ARG A 88 -27.60 -16.15 -20.56
N THR A 89 -28.06 -15.01 -21.05
CA THR A 89 -27.19 -14.07 -21.77
C THR A 89 -26.16 -13.41 -20.85
N ALA A 90 -26.57 -13.04 -19.63
CA ALA A 90 -25.68 -12.47 -18.63
C ALA A 90 -24.62 -13.47 -18.16
N THR A 91 -24.99 -14.72 -17.86
CA THR A 91 -24.03 -15.76 -17.48
C THR A 91 -23.04 -16.10 -18.59
N TYR A 92 -23.50 -16.15 -19.85
CA TYR A 92 -22.62 -16.33 -21.00
C TYR A 92 -21.64 -15.16 -21.16
N LEU A 93 -22.14 -13.91 -21.11
CA LEU A 93 -21.31 -12.70 -21.17
C LEU A 93 -20.31 -12.62 -20.01
N GLN A 94 -20.68 -13.08 -18.81
CA GLN A 94 -19.74 -13.17 -17.69
C GLN A 94 -18.63 -14.19 -17.97
N LEU A 95 -18.95 -15.35 -18.55
CA LEU A 95 -17.95 -16.37 -18.87
C LEU A 95 -16.97 -15.84 -19.93
N VAL A 96 -17.48 -15.22 -21.00
CA VAL A 96 -16.68 -14.60 -22.06
C VAL A 96 -15.85 -13.46 -21.50
N GLY A 97 -16.46 -12.56 -20.71
CA GLY A 97 -15.79 -11.45 -20.05
C GLY A 97 -14.70 -11.91 -19.09
N ARG A 98 -14.90 -13.00 -18.34
CA ARG A 98 -13.87 -13.60 -17.48
C ARG A 98 -12.74 -14.21 -18.29
N ARG A 99 -13.03 -14.95 -19.37
CA ARG A 99 -11.99 -15.49 -20.27
C ARG A 99 -11.20 -14.39 -20.96
N PHE A 100 -11.88 -13.35 -21.42
CA PHE A 100 -11.25 -12.20 -22.05
C PHE A 100 -10.42 -11.41 -21.05
N LYS A 101 -10.93 -11.16 -19.84
CA LYS A 101 -10.19 -10.53 -18.74
C LYS A 101 -8.98 -11.38 -18.35
N GLN A 102 -9.11 -12.70 -18.28
CA GLN A 102 -7.97 -13.60 -18.01
C GLN A 102 -6.94 -13.53 -19.13
N TYR A 103 -7.37 -13.51 -20.40
CA TYR A 103 -6.48 -13.37 -21.55
C TYR A 103 -5.78 -12.01 -21.60
N TRP A 104 -6.47 -10.92 -21.22
CA TRP A 104 -5.92 -9.55 -21.19
C TRP A 104 -5.09 -9.25 -19.94
N GLN A 105 -5.46 -9.81 -18.79
CA GLN A 105 -4.69 -9.71 -17.55
C GLN A 105 -3.55 -10.71 -17.48
N SER A 106 -3.51 -11.69 -18.40
CA SER A 106 -2.31 -12.46 -18.71
C SER A 106 -1.31 -11.57 -19.44
N TYR A 107 -0.80 -10.54 -18.76
CA TYR A 107 0.62 -10.25 -18.91
C TYR A 107 1.34 -11.58 -18.71
N PRO A 108 2.16 -12.06 -19.65
CA PRO A 108 2.92 -13.27 -19.43
C PRO A 108 3.76 -13.03 -18.18
N CYS A 109 3.32 -13.60 -17.06
CA CYS A 109 4.04 -13.58 -15.79
C CYS A 109 5.17 -14.58 -15.95
N GLU A 110 6.07 -14.31 -16.89
CA GLU A 110 7.36 -14.96 -16.94
C GLU A 110 8.08 -14.48 -15.69
N GLN A 111 8.17 -15.34 -14.69
CA GLN A 111 8.89 -15.04 -13.45
C GLN A 111 10.41 -15.04 -13.67
N SER A 112 10.86 -14.73 -14.89
CA SER A 112 12.24 -14.90 -15.31
C SER A 112 13.07 -13.72 -14.79
N MET A 113 14.23 -14.07 -14.22
CA MET A 113 15.26 -13.10 -13.88
C MET A 113 15.79 -12.37 -15.12
N ASP A 114 15.49 -12.85 -16.32
CA ASP A 114 15.82 -12.22 -17.59
C ASP A 114 15.02 -10.92 -17.81
N LEU A 115 13.76 -10.87 -17.37
CA LEU A 115 12.99 -9.64 -17.37
C LEU A 115 13.59 -8.61 -16.40
N VAL A 116 14.04 -9.05 -15.24
CA VAL A 116 14.76 -8.18 -14.29
C VAL A 116 16.03 -7.64 -14.94
N ALA A 117 16.82 -8.50 -15.58
CA ALA A 117 18.04 -8.10 -16.27
C ALA A 117 17.77 -7.07 -17.38
N LYS A 118 16.69 -7.27 -18.16
CA LYS A 118 16.27 -6.35 -19.23
C LYS A 118 15.89 -4.96 -18.72
N HIS A 119 15.24 -4.87 -17.56
CA HIS A 119 14.76 -3.60 -16.98
C HIS A 119 15.69 -3.05 -15.89
N SER A 120 16.79 -3.74 -15.61
CA SER A 120 17.77 -3.28 -14.62
C SER A 120 18.56 -2.07 -15.13
N GLN A 121 18.97 -1.22 -14.20
CA GLN A 121 19.82 -0.06 -14.51
C GLN A 121 21.26 -0.46 -14.87
N THR A 122 21.72 -1.63 -14.41
CA THR A 122 23.09 -2.10 -14.67
C THR A 122 23.20 -2.84 -15.99
N ARG A 123 24.10 -2.37 -16.85
CA ARG A 123 24.39 -3.01 -18.13
C ARG A 123 24.91 -4.43 -17.91
N ASN A 124 24.42 -5.38 -18.70
CA ASN A 124 24.78 -6.80 -18.59
C ASN A 124 24.63 -7.35 -17.17
N TRP A 125 23.49 -7.07 -16.53
CA TRP A 125 23.19 -7.44 -15.14
C TRP A 125 23.75 -8.81 -14.78
N HIS A 126 23.42 -9.89 -15.50
CA HIS A 126 23.91 -11.25 -15.23
C HIS A 126 25.43 -11.42 -15.02
N LYS A 127 26.26 -10.65 -15.74
CA LYS A 127 27.73 -10.73 -15.66
C LYS A 127 28.36 -9.58 -14.86
N SER A 128 27.57 -8.57 -14.48
CA SER A 128 28.09 -7.42 -13.75
C SER A 128 28.47 -7.80 -12.33
N THR A 129 29.70 -7.47 -11.93
CA THR A 129 30.21 -7.69 -10.57
C THR A 129 29.47 -6.85 -9.55
N ILE A 130 29.11 -5.60 -9.92
CA ILE A 130 28.33 -4.67 -9.09
C ILE A 130 26.93 -4.57 -9.67
N ARG A 131 25.91 -4.81 -8.84
CA ARG A 131 24.51 -4.80 -9.29
C ARG A 131 23.83 -3.46 -9.04
N CYS A 132 24.10 -2.85 -7.90
CA CYS A 132 23.59 -1.54 -7.53
C CYS A 132 24.41 -0.95 -6.39
N MET A 133 24.27 0.37 -6.21
CA MET A 133 24.94 1.10 -5.15
C MET A 133 24.05 2.25 -4.67
N CYS A 134 24.14 2.61 -3.39
CA CYS A 134 23.32 3.66 -2.81
C CYS A 134 24.08 4.42 -1.73
N TRP A 135 24.11 5.74 -1.84
CA TRP A 135 24.61 6.63 -0.80
C TRP A 135 23.57 6.83 0.28
N HIS A 136 24.00 6.83 1.52
CA HIS A 136 23.15 7.22 2.63
C HIS A 136 22.90 8.75 2.55
N PRO A 137 21.66 9.23 2.81
CA PRO A 137 21.32 10.65 2.61
C PRO A 137 22.04 11.60 3.57
N LEU A 138 22.21 11.20 4.84
CA LEU A 138 22.79 12.06 5.90
C LEU A 138 24.24 11.70 6.29
N CYS A 139 24.58 10.41 6.26
CA CYS A 139 25.88 9.90 6.68
C CYS A 139 26.80 9.61 5.48
N PHE A 140 28.11 9.73 5.66
CA PHE A 140 29.07 9.29 4.64
C PHE A 140 29.21 7.76 4.67
N LYS A 141 28.16 7.08 4.18
CA LYS A 141 28.07 5.62 4.01
C LYS A 141 27.67 5.31 2.57
N LEU A 142 28.37 4.39 1.94
CA LEU A 142 28.03 3.86 0.61
C LEU A 142 27.75 2.37 0.72
N ALA A 143 26.54 1.95 0.37
CA ALA A 143 26.21 0.53 0.18
C ALA A 143 26.51 0.12 -1.26
N VAL A 144 27.19 -1.01 -1.43
CA VAL A 144 27.49 -1.60 -2.74
C VAL A 144 27.06 -3.06 -2.73
N ALA A 145 26.12 -3.41 -3.61
CA ALA A 145 25.69 -4.80 -3.81
C ALA A 145 26.50 -5.47 -4.93
N THR A 146 26.99 -6.68 -4.65
CA THR A 146 27.73 -7.47 -5.63
C THR A 146 26.93 -8.66 -6.16
N ILE A 147 27.42 -9.26 -7.23
CA ILE A 147 26.89 -10.49 -7.83
C ILE A 147 26.86 -11.68 -6.87
N ASP A 148 27.74 -11.71 -5.86
CA ASP A 148 27.81 -12.76 -4.84
C ASP A 148 26.70 -12.65 -3.78
N ASP A 149 25.68 -11.84 -4.05
CA ASP A 149 24.59 -11.51 -3.14
C ASP A 149 25.05 -10.95 -1.78
N THR A 150 26.17 -10.23 -1.79
CA THR A 150 26.68 -9.52 -0.61
C THR A 150 26.52 -8.02 -0.79
N VAL A 151 26.17 -7.33 0.30
CA VAL A 151 26.20 -5.87 0.35
C VAL A 151 27.35 -5.44 1.24
N ARG A 152 28.28 -4.67 0.68
CA ARG A 152 29.40 -4.07 1.41
C ARG A 152 29.09 -2.62 1.73
N ILE A 153 29.48 -2.19 2.93
CA ILE A 153 29.25 -0.81 3.39
C ILE A 153 30.60 -0.12 3.54
N TYR A 154 30.77 1.00 2.85
CA TYR A 154 31.99 1.80 2.88
C TYR A 154 31.75 3.08 3.68
N THR A 155 32.72 3.44 4.52
CA THR A 155 32.69 4.63 5.38
C THR A 155 33.99 5.43 5.25
N ARG A 156 34.02 6.65 5.80
CA ARG A 156 35.18 7.57 5.66
C ARG A 156 36.47 7.06 6.33
N LYS A 157 36.36 6.28 7.41
CA LYS A 157 37.49 5.71 8.15
C LYS A 157 37.43 4.19 8.04
N PRO A 158 38.09 3.57 7.06
CA PRO A 158 38.00 2.12 6.83
C PRO A 158 38.81 1.38 7.89
N GLY A 159 38.24 1.20 9.09
CA GLY A 159 38.76 0.23 10.07
C GLY A 159 38.35 -1.18 9.68
N VAL A 160 37.07 -1.35 9.34
CA VAL A 160 36.44 -2.60 8.90
C VAL A 160 35.31 -2.27 7.93
N THR A 161 35.16 -3.05 6.86
CA THR A 161 33.99 -2.95 5.95
C THR A 161 32.93 -3.97 6.36
N PRO A 162 31.75 -3.54 6.86
CA PRO A 162 30.65 -4.45 7.16
C PRO A 162 30.17 -5.15 5.89
N ILE A 163 29.88 -6.45 6.00
CA ILE A 163 29.33 -7.28 4.93
C ILE A 163 27.98 -7.82 5.39
N LEU A 164 26.91 -7.42 4.69
CA LEU A 164 25.57 -7.93 4.88
C LEU A 164 25.33 -9.11 3.95
N ARG A 165 24.98 -10.25 4.53
CA ARG A 165 24.67 -11.48 3.78
C ARG A 165 23.72 -12.34 4.58
N THR A 166 22.66 -12.81 3.93
CA THR A 166 21.76 -13.83 4.47
C THR A 166 21.39 -14.83 3.38
N SER A 167 20.89 -16.02 3.73
CA SER A 167 20.51 -17.06 2.77
C SER A 167 19.34 -16.66 1.86
N LEU A 168 18.50 -15.73 2.33
CA LEU A 168 17.35 -15.18 1.61
C LEU A 168 17.74 -14.06 0.63
N GLN A 169 18.90 -13.43 0.81
CA GLN A 169 19.37 -12.35 -0.05
C GLN A 169 19.90 -12.98 -1.33
N LYS A 170 19.05 -13.07 -2.34
CA LYS A 170 19.40 -13.63 -3.65
C LYS A 170 19.05 -12.66 -4.76
N ALA A 171 19.96 -12.56 -5.72
CA ALA A 171 19.82 -11.78 -6.94
C ALA A 171 19.42 -10.33 -6.67
N ILE A 172 20.26 -9.60 -5.94
CA ILE A 172 19.99 -8.23 -5.51
C ILE A 172 19.80 -7.32 -6.73
N THR A 173 18.72 -6.54 -6.71
CA THR A 173 18.33 -5.64 -7.81
C THR A 173 18.50 -4.17 -7.43
N CYS A 174 18.14 -3.79 -6.21
CA CYS A 174 18.08 -2.41 -5.76
C CYS A 174 18.39 -2.27 -4.27
N LEU A 175 18.81 -1.06 -3.88
CA LEU A 175 19.19 -0.68 -2.52
C LEU A 175 18.61 0.69 -2.21
N ALA A 176 18.09 0.88 -0.99
CA ALA A 176 17.61 2.18 -0.53
C ALA A 176 17.85 2.35 0.98
N TRP A 177 18.61 3.39 1.35
CA TRP A 177 18.76 3.78 2.74
C TRP A 177 17.51 4.49 3.25
N ARG A 178 17.08 4.15 4.47
CA ARG A 178 16.04 4.88 5.16
C ARG A 178 16.58 6.25 5.59
N PRO A 179 15.89 7.37 5.31
CA PRO A 179 16.30 8.68 5.79
C PRO A 179 16.11 8.80 7.31
N TYR A 180 16.85 9.71 7.94
CA TYR A 180 16.79 10.04 9.38
C TYR A 180 17.12 8.93 10.39
N THR A 181 17.38 7.70 9.95
CA THR A 181 17.82 6.61 10.85
C THR A 181 19.34 6.43 10.83
N GLY A 182 19.87 5.75 11.86
CA GLY A 182 21.31 5.55 12.04
C GLY A 182 21.97 4.64 11.00
N GLY A 183 21.18 3.83 10.27
CA GLY A 183 21.70 2.94 9.24
C GLY A 183 20.75 1.82 8.85
N GLU A 184 19.47 2.11 8.62
CA GLU A 184 18.57 1.10 8.06
C GLU A 184 18.65 1.07 6.53
N LEU A 185 18.90 -0.11 5.98
CA LEU A 185 19.05 -0.35 4.55
C LEU A 185 18.01 -1.35 4.07
N ALA A 186 17.19 -0.94 3.11
CA ALA A 186 16.31 -1.84 2.37
C ALA A 186 17.06 -2.42 1.17
N VAL A 187 17.01 -3.75 1.03
CA VAL A 187 17.65 -4.52 -0.03
C VAL A 187 16.58 -5.27 -0.81
N GLY A 188 16.36 -4.88 -2.06
CA GLY A 188 15.43 -5.58 -2.97
C GLY A 188 16.07 -6.82 -3.56
N CYS A 189 15.41 -7.96 -3.38
CA CYS A 189 15.86 -9.29 -3.78
C CYS A 189 14.81 -10.01 -4.62
N GLN A 190 15.18 -11.17 -5.16
CA GLN A 190 14.23 -12.03 -5.87
C GLN A 190 13.07 -12.49 -4.98
N THR A 191 13.32 -12.75 -3.69
CA THR A 191 12.31 -13.25 -2.76
C THR A 191 11.53 -12.16 -2.03
N GLY A 192 11.82 -10.88 -2.25
CA GLY A 192 11.18 -9.79 -1.51
C GLY A 192 12.16 -8.71 -1.12
N VAL A 193 11.88 -8.02 -0.02
CA VAL A 193 12.75 -6.98 0.51
C VAL A 193 13.31 -7.40 1.86
N LEU A 194 14.60 -7.17 2.06
CA LEU A 194 15.27 -7.38 3.33
C LEU A 194 15.62 -6.03 3.94
N ILE A 195 15.21 -5.80 5.19
CA ILE A 195 15.60 -4.62 5.96
C ILE A 195 16.76 -5.01 6.87
N TRP A 196 17.87 -4.31 6.69
CA TRP A 196 19.07 -4.46 7.49
C TRP A 196 19.25 -3.27 8.40
N SER A 197 19.39 -3.52 9.70
CA SER A 197 19.89 -2.51 10.64
C SER A 197 21.41 -2.58 10.68
N VAL A 198 22.05 -1.48 10.27
CA VAL A 198 23.51 -1.33 10.25
C VAL A 198 23.91 -0.34 11.33
N ASP A 199 24.44 -0.88 12.42
CA ASP A 199 24.96 -0.06 13.51
C ASP A 199 26.05 0.90 13.00
N PRO A 200 25.92 2.22 13.24
CA PRO A 200 26.88 3.21 12.78
C PRO A 200 28.27 3.08 13.41
N THR A 201 28.38 2.42 14.55
CA THR A 201 29.62 2.24 15.32
C THR A 201 30.15 0.81 15.27
N SER A 202 29.45 -0.12 14.64
CA SER A 202 29.85 -1.52 14.65
C SER A 202 31.12 -1.72 13.84
N GLN A 203 32.17 -2.14 14.55
CA GLN A 203 33.43 -2.60 13.97
C GLN A 203 33.36 -4.09 13.58
N ILE A 204 32.17 -4.69 13.60
CA ILE A 204 31.98 -6.10 13.33
C ILE A 204 31.80 -6.29 11.81
N THR A 205 32.63 -7.13 11.22
CA THR A 205 32.61 -7.48 9.77
C THR A 205 31.30 -8.12 9.33
N ARG A 206 30.61 -8.81 10.24
CA ARG A 206 29.29 -9.42 10.03
C ARG A 206 28.37 -9.00 11.17
N PRO A 207 27.39 -8.11 10.95
CA PRO A 207 26.42 -7.82 11.99
C PRO A 207 25.71 -9.13 12.39
N LEU A 208 25.62 -9.37 13.70
CA LEU A 208 24.80 -10.44 14.28
C LEU A 208 23.29 -10.17 14.06
N SER A 209 22.96 -8.97 13.60
CA SER A 209 21.61 -8.47 13.37
C SER A 209 20.90 -9.29 12.29
N GLN A 210 19.80 -9.92 12.67
CA GLN A 210 18.90 -10.63 11.78
C GLN A 210 18.19 -9.61 10.87
N ALA A 211 18.25 -9.83 9.56
CA ALA A 211 17.49 -9.03 8.61
C ALA A 211 15.99 -9.35 8.71
N VAL A 212 15.15 -8.32 8.68
CA VAL A 212 13.70 -8.48 8.61
C VAL A 212 13.31 -8.72 7.16
N HIS A 213 12.56 -9.79 6.88
CA HIS A 213 12.15 -10.15 5.53
C HIS A 213 10.69 -9.74 5.26
N LEU A 214 10.51 -8.81 4.34
CA LEU A 214 9.23 -8.32 3.86
C LEU A 214 8.86 -9.06 2.58
N GLN A 215 7.78 -9.83 2.64
CA GLN A 215 7.24 -10.58 1.50
C GLN A 215 5.72 -10.55 1.52
N HIS A 216 5.10 -10.37 0.36
CA HIS A 216 3.66 -10.44 0.20
C HIS A 216 3.26 -11.09 -1.13
N GLY A 217 2.51 -12.20 -1.03
CA GLY A 217 1.90 -12.87 -2.18
C GLY A 217 2.86 -13.11 -3.34
N ARG A 218 2.54 -12.54 -4.50
CA ARG A 218 3.29 -12.67 -5.77
C ARG A 218 4.18 -11.47 -6.08
N HIS A 219 4.43 -10.57 -5.12
CA HIS A 219 5.23 -9.35 -5.32
C HIS A 219 6.74 -9.63 -5.33
N GLN A 220 7.16 -10.49 -6.26
CA GLN A 220 8.52 -10.98 -6.45
C GLN A 220 8.74 -11.21 -7.95
N PRO A 221 9.92 -10.91 -8.51
CA PRO A 221 11.09 -10.28 -7.88
C PRO A 221 10.92 -8.77 -7.71
N VAL A 222 11.47 -8.21 -6.64
CA VAL A 222 11.46 -6.76 -6.40
C VAL A 222 12.46 -6.09 -7.33
N THR A 223 12.04 -5.05 -8.03
CA THR A 223 12.86 -4.33 -9.02
C THR A 223 13.27 -2.95 -8.56
N ALA A 224 12.42 -2.30 -7.77
CA ALA A 224 12.68 -0.99 -7.20
C ALA A 224 12.14 -0.90 -5.77
N VAL A 225 12.87 -0.15 -4.95
CA VAL A 225 12.53 0.13 -3.56
C VAL A 225 12.80 1.61 -3.32
N SER A 226 11.86 2.31 -2.69
CA SER A 226 12.04 3.71 -2.31
C SER A 226 11.43 3.97 -0.94
N TRP A 227 12.19 4.66 -0.10
CA TRP A 227 11.67 5.19 1.15
C TRP A 227 10.89 6.47 0.89
N SER A 228 9.87 6.68 1.70
CA SER A 228 9.24 7.98 1.90
C SER A 228 10.27 8.99 2.44
N SER A 229 10.05 10.27 2.17
CA SER A 229 10.97 11.33 2.61
C SER A 229 11.08 11.43 4.13
N ASN A 230 10.01 11.12 4.86
CA ASN A 230 9.99 11.03 6.33
C ASN A 230 10.57 9.70 6.85
N GLY A 231 10.72 8.70 5.98
CA GLY A 231 11.27 7.38 6.32
C GLY A 231 10.28 6.44 6.98
N GLU A 232 8.99 6.78 7.16
CA GLU A 232 8.02 5.91 7.83
C GLU A 232 7.56 4.75 6.95
N LEU A 233 7.39 5.04 5.67
CA LEU A 233 6.86 4.10 4.68
C LEU A 233 7.94 3.69 3.68
N LEU A 234 7.89 2.43 3.30
CA LEU A 234 8.68 1.86 2.22
C LEU A 234 7.77 1.46 1.07
N VAL A 235 8.10 1.87 -0.15
CA VAL A 235 7.36 1.45 -1.35
C VAL A 235 8.21 0.47 -2.14
N THR A 236 7.59 -0.63 -2.57
CA THR A 236 8.22 -1.65 -3.39
C THR A 236 7.47 -1.84 -4.70
N ALA A 237 8.23 -2.06 -5.76
CA ALA A 237 7.72 -2.41 -7.08
C ALA A 237 8.28 -3.76 -7.53
N SER A 238 7.41 -4.59 -8.10
CA SER A 238 7.77 -5.89 -8.69
C SER A 238 7.45 -5.86 -10.18
N ILE A 239 8.20 -6.62 -10.97
CA ILE A 239 7.90 -6.76 -12.40
C ILE A 239 6.67 -7.65 -12.66
N ASN A 240 6.37 -8.55 -11.72
CA ASN A 240 5.28 -9.50 -11.83
C ASN A 240 3.96 -8.98 -11.24
N ASP A 241 4.01 -7.87 -10.52
CA ASP A 241 2.85 -7.29 -9.88
C ASP A 241 2.48 -5.98 -10.57
N THR A 242 1.20 -5.79 -10.82
CA THR A 242 0.64 -4.54 -11.33
C THR A 242 0.51 -3.49 -10.23
N HIS A 243 0.53 -3.91 -8.97
CA HIS A 243 0.38 -3.05 -7.81
C HIS A 243 1.74 -2.71 -7.18
N LEU A 244 1.81 -1.51 -6.61
CA LEU A 244 2.89 -1.11 -5.70
C LEU A 244 2.47 -1.48 -4.28
N LEU A 245 3.39 -2.05 -3.51
CA LEU A 245 3.16 -2.32 -2.10
C LEU A 245 3.78 -1.23 -1.25
N VAL A 246 3.04 -0.81 -0.23
CA VAL A 246 3.48 0.15 0.78
C VAL A 246 3.59 -0.59 2.11
N TRP A 247 4.76 -0.52 2.71
CA TRP A 247 5.11 -1.21 3.94
C TRP A 247 5.29 -0.19 5.06
N ASN A 248 4.69 -0.47 6.21
CA ASN A 248 5.05 0.17 7.46
C ASN A 248 6.08 -0.72 8.16
N VAL A 249 7.34 -0.28 8.17
CA VAL A 249 8.46 -1.11 8.64
C VAL A 249 8.53 -1.17 10.16
N ASP A 250 7.91 -0.21 10.86
CA ASP A 250 7.95 -0.14 12.33
C ASP A 250 6.84 -0.96 13.02
N GLN A 251 5.86 -1.47 12.26
CA GLN A 251 4.67 -2.14 12.79
C GLN A 251 4.65 -3.67 12.60
N GLN A 252 5.80 -4.30 12.32
CA GLN A 252 5.92 -5.76 12.16
C GLN A 252 6.72 -6.40 13.29
#